data_AF-A0A497QUL8-F1
#
_entry.id   AF-A0A497QUL8-F1
#
_cell.length_a   1.000
_cell.length_b   1.000
_cell.length_c   1.000
_cell.angle_alpha   90.00
_cell.angle_beta   90.00
_cell.angle_gamma   90.00
#
_symmetry.space_group_name_H-M   'P 1'
#
loop_
_entity.id
_entity.type
_entity.pdbx_description
1 polymer ?
#
loop_
_entity_poly.entity_id
_entity_poly.type
_entity_poly.pdbx_seq_one_letter_code
_entity_poly.pdbx_strand_id
1 'polypeptide(L)'
;MGQSKKAFVRKNWPLMSAGKANGINYSPEVIKQAFDATVWDRKTTSIFLDHRPYEASTWIGEVKNLHLDGDDLRGDVYIYDVNTINKLEAGAKFGISPELEGREENGEMKEMKFLNFSVVFEPAVKTTYLNKDSGGIRTNYVNQKFFLSAKSEKEILIEQVVDPAMARFC
;
A
#
# COMPACT_ATOMS: atom_id res chain seq x y z
N MET A 1 5.37 36.71 6.25
CA MET A 1 4.36 36.31 5.25
C MET A 1 4.56 34.83 4.97
N GLY A 2 3.68 33.97 5.49
CA GLY A 2 3.77 32.52 5.21
C GLY A 2 3.34 32.29 3.76
N GLN A 3 4.23 31.75 2.93
CA GLN A 3 3.82 31.28 1.61
C GLN A 3 2.70 30.24 1.81
N SER A 4 1.55 30.50 1.19
CA SER A 4 0.50 29.49 1.04
C SER A 4 1.14 28.24 0.46
N LYS A 5 1.27 27.17 1.26
CA LYS A 5 1.80 25.89 0.77
C LYS A 5 0.89 25.44 -0.37
N LYS A 6 1.40 25.49 -1.60
CA LYS A 6 0.70 24.99 -2.79
C LYS A 6 0.55 23.48 -2.61
N ALA A 7 -0.67 23.03 -2.34
CA ALA A 7 -1.01 21.63 -2.28
C ALA A 7 -1.80 21.26 -3.53
N PHE A 8 -1.48 20.14 -4.14
CA PHE A 8 -2.36 19.52 -5.12
C PHE A 8 -3.40 18.68 -4.37
N VAL A 9 -4.67 18.85 -4.71
CA VAL A 9 -5.78 18.20 -4.01
C VAL A 9 -6.68 17.48 -4.98
N ARG A 10 -6.93 16.19 -4.73
CA ARG A 10 -7.99 15.40 -5.38
C ARG A 10 -9.00 14.98 -4.33
N LYS A 11 -10.25 15.38 -4.53
CA LYS A 11 -11.35 15.09 -3.61
C LYS A 11 -12.01 13.77 -3.94
N ASN A 12 -12.41 13.05 -2.90
CA ASN A 12 -13.18 11.80 -3.00
C ASN A 12 -12.60 10.79 -4.01
N TRP A 13 -11.29 10.58 -3.94
CA TRP A 13 -10.56 9.71 -4.85
C TRP A 13 -10.65 8.25 -4.39
N PRO A 14 -10.81 7.27 -5.31
CA PRO A 14 -10.74 5.85 -4.96
C PRO A 14 -9.33 5.47 -4.52
N LEU A 15 -9.23 4.89 -3.33
CA LEU A 15 -7.97 4.46 -2.72
C LEU A 15 -7.82 2.94 -2.74
N MET A 16 -8.92 2.22 -2.61
CA MET A 16 -8.98 0.77 -2.75
C MET A 16 -10.40 0.36 -3.16
N SER A 17 -10.50 -0.70 -3.95
CA SER A 17 -11.77 -1.28 -4.37
C SER A 17 -11.70 -2.80 -4.24
N ALA A 18 -12.86 -3.44 -4.10
CA ALA A 18 -12.94 -4.89 -4.06
C ALA A 18 -12.49 -5.52 -5.39
N GLY A 19 -11.89 -6.71 -5.32
CA GLY A 19 -11.51 -7.46 -6.50
C GLY A 19 -10.27 -8.31 -6.31
N LYS A 20 -9.71 -8.80 -7.42
CA LYS A 20 -8.56 -9.70 -7.42
C LYS A 20 -7.28 -8.95 -7.77
N ALA A 21 -6.26 -9.09 -6.93
CA ALA A 21 -4.91 -8.57 -7.20
C ALA A 21 -3.87 -9.64 -6.86
N ASN A 22 -2.90 -9.86 -7.75
CA ASN A 22 -1.79 -10.79 -7.52
C ASN A 22 -2.23 -12.21 -7.11
N GLY A 23 -3.38 -12.68 -7.61
CA GLY A 23 -3.93 -14.00 -7.26
C GLY A 23 -4.83 -14.01 -6.02
N ILE A 24 -4.84 -12.95 -5.24
CA ILE A 24 -5.57 -12.81 -3.98
C ILE A 24 -6.86 -12.03 -4.19
N ASN A 25 -7.96 -12.52 -3.63
CA ASN A 25 -9.25 -11.85 -3.63
C ASN A 25 -9.41 -10.94 -2.39
N TYR A 26 -9.85 -9.72 -2.63
CA TYR A 26 -10.14 -8.70 -1.63
C TYR A 26 -11.63 -8.40 -1.70
N SER A 27 -12.41 -9.02 -0.82
CA SER A 27 -13.86 -8.81 -0.79
C SER A 27 -14.24 -7.45 -0.20
N PRO A 28 -15.45 -6.93 -0.47
CA PRO A 28 -15.94 -5.71 0.18
C PRO A 28 -15.92 -5.83 1.71
N GLU A 29 -16.23 -7.01 2.25
CA GLU A 29 -16.26 -7.26 3.69
C GLU A 29 -14.87 -7.16 4.31
N VAL A 30 -13.82 -7.65 3.64
CA VAL A 30 -12.45 -7.54 4.18
C VAL A 30 -11.97 -6.10 4.15
N ILE A 31 -12.33 -5.32 3.13
CA ILE A 31 -12.02 -3.89 3.06
C ILE A 31 -12.71 -3.13 4.19
N LYS A 32 -14.00 -3.41 4.42
CA LYS A 32 -14.76 -2.82 5.51
C LYS A 32 -14.17 -3.17 6.89
N GLN A 33 -13.86 -4.45 7.11
CA GLN A 33 -13.22 -4.89 8.36
C GLN A 33 -11.86 -4.22 8.55
N ALA A 34 -11.06 -4.10 7.49
CA ALA A 34 -9.77 -3.42 7.55
C ALA A 34 -9.92 -1.92 7.84
N PHE A 35 -10.93 -1.27 7.27
CA PHE A 35 -11.24 0.12 7.57
C PHE A 35 -11.55 0.32 9.04
N ASP A 36 -12.43 -0.53 9.60
CA ASP A 36 -12.83 -0.49 11.01
C ASP A 36 -11.67 -0.87 11.96
N ALA A 37 -10.77 -1.75 11.53
CA ALA A 37 -9.64 -2.24 12.34
C ALA A 37 -8.38 -1.36 12.26
N THR A 38 -8.30 -0.44 11.29
CA THR A 38 -7.15 0.44 11.11
C THR A 38 -7.26 1.67 12.01
N VAL A 39 -6.19 1.96 12.75
CA VAL A 39 -6.06 3.25 13.44
C VAL A 39 -5.60 4.28 12.42
N TRP A 40 -6.49 5.21 12.06
CA TRP A 40 -6.21 6.28 11.10
C TRP A 40 -5.50 7.46 11.77
N ASP A 41 -4.17 7.41 11.77
CA ASP A 41 -3.28 8.44 12.30
C ASP A 41 -2.34 8.95 11.22
N ARG A 42 -1.39 9.82 11.58
CA ARG A 42 -0.44 10.40 10.62
C ARG A 42 0.36 9.33 9.86
N LYS A 43 0.64 8.18 10.46
CA LYS A 43 1.41 7.11 9.81
C LYS A 43 0.54 6.42 8.77
N THR A 44 -0.67 6.00 9.14
CA THR A 44 -1.57 5.26 8.24
C THR A 44 -2.22 6.12 7.17
N THR A 45 -2.28 7.44 7.35
CA THR A 45 -2.77 8.36 6.32
C THR A 45 -1.66 8.97 5.45
N SER A 46 -0.39 8.65 5.69
CA SER A 46 0.71 9.20 4.91
C SER A 46 0.79 8.63 3.49
N ILE A 47 1.20 9.48 2.55
CA ILE A 47 1.46 9.12 1.15
C ILE A 47 2.97 9.24 0.88
N PHE A 48 3.55 8.18 0.33
CA PHE A 48 4.95 8.11 -0.08
C PHE A 48 5.09 8.03 -1.61
N LEU A 49 6.22 8.49 -2.13
CA LEU A 49 6.62 8.32 -3.52
C LEU A 49 7.15 6.89 -3.70
N ASP A 50 6.43 6.08 -4.49
CA ASP A 50 6.67 4.64 -4.67
C ASP A 50 6.62 3.82 -3.35
N HIS A 51 6.71 2.49 -3.43
CA HIS A 51 6.68 1.58 -2.28
C HIS A 51 8.01 1.57 -1.49
N ARG A 52 8.48 2.74 -1.05
CA ARG A 52 9.60 2.87 -0.09
C ARG A 52 9.11 3.53 1.21
N PRO A 53 8.26 2.83 1.99
CA PRO A 53 7.51 3.41 3.12
C PRO A 53 8.36 3.81 4.34
N TYR A 54 9.66 3.50 4.36
CA TYR A 54 10.55 3.75 5.51
C TYR A 54 11.63 4.79 5.26
N GLU A 55 11.65 5.41 4.08
CA GLU A 55 12.59 6.50 3.77
C GLU A 55 11.87 7.84 3.93
N ALA A 56 12.12 8.58 5.01
CA ALA A 56 11.48 9.89 5.25
C ALA A 56 11.67 10.89 4.09
N SER A 57 12.68 10.68 3.24
CA SER A 57 12.92 11.43 2.00
C SER A 57 11.85 11.24 0.91
N THR A 58 10.93 10.28 1.06
CA THR A 58 9.90 9.97 0.05
C THR A 58 8.48 10.35 0.47
N TRP A 59 8.26 10.90 1.66
CA TRP A 59 6.92 11.39 2.04
C TRP A 59 6.52 12.59 1.17
N ILE A 60 5.35 12.50 0.54
CA ILE A 60 4.88 13.51 -0.43
C ILE A 60 3.50 14.07 -0.10
N GLY A 61 2.77 13.49 0.85
CA GLY A 61 1.38 13.85 1.05
C GLY A 61 0.66 13.06 2.14
N GLU A 62 -0.65 13.26 2.21
CA GLU A 62 -1.53 12.53 3.11
C GLU A 62 -2.94 12.36 2.51
N VAL A 63 -3.66 11.36 2.98
CA VAL A 63 -5.10 11.20 2.73
C VAL A 63 -5.91 11.75 3.91
N LYS A 64 -7.05 12.36 3.62
CA LYS A 64 -7.99 12.88 4.63
C LYS A 64 -9.41 12.47 4.30
N ASN A 65 -10.33 12.62 5.27
CA ASN A 65 -11.76 12.37 5.08
C ASN A 65 -12.03 10.97 4.51
N LEU A 66 -11.32 9.97 5.04
CA LEU A 66 -11.48 8.58 4.65
C LEU A 66 -12.88 8.09 5.00
N HIS A 67 -13.51 7.40 4.06
CA HIS A 67 -14.83 6.81 4.24
C HIS A 67 -15.03 5.66 3.24
N LEU A 68 -15.99 4.80 3.55
CA LEU A 68 -16.48 3.79 2.62
C LEU A 68 -17.61 4.39 1.78
N ASP A 69 -17.58 4.14 0.47
CA ASP A 69 -18.61 4.52 -0.50
C ASP A 69 -18.99 3.27 -1.31
N GLY A 70 -20.02 2.56 -0.86
CA GLY A 70 -20.31 1.21 -1.33
C GLY A 70 -19.19 0.24 -0.93
N ASP A 71 -18.60 -0.42 -1.93
CA ASP A 71 -17.53 -1.41 -1.76
C ASP A 71 -16.12 -0.80 -1.87
N ASP A 72 -16.04 0.52 -2.02
CA ASP A 72 -14.78 1.25 -2.22
C ASP A 72 -14.36 2.01 -0.96
N LEU A 73 -13.05 2.01 -0.69
CA LEU A 73 -12.41 2.97 0.20
C LEU A 73 -12.10 4.24 -0.58
N ARG A 74 -12.60 5.38 -0.10
CA ARG A 74 -12.39 6.70 -0.70
C ARG A 74 -11.81 7.69 0.30
N GLY A 75 -11.15 8.72 -0.23
CA GLY A 75 -10.66 9.83 0.56
C GLY A 75 -10.13 10.99 -0.27
N ASP A 76 -9.82 12.09 0.41
CA ASP A 76 -9.19 13.25 -0.18
C ASP A 76 -7.67 13.09 -0.20
N VAL A 77 -7.06 13.14 -1.38
CA VAL A 77 -5.62 13.03 -1.57
C VAL A 77 -5.01 14.43 -1.59
N TYR A 78 -4.07 14.67 -0.69
CA TYR A 78 -3.29 15.91 -0.61
C TYR A 78 -1.82 15.61 -0.91
N ILE A 79 -1.27 16.23 -1.95
CA ILE A 79 0.15 16.17 -2.28
C ILE A 79 0.78 17.53 -2.00
N TYR A 80 1.89 17.51 -1.25
CA TYR A 80 2.64 18.68 -0.81
C TYR A 80 4.03 18.77 -1.45
N ASP A 81 4.55 17.68 -2.01
CA ASP A 81 5.84 17.68 -2.69
C ASP A 81 5.78 18.44 -4.03
N VAL A 82 6.58 19.50 -4.15
CA VAL A 82 6.57 20.41 -5.30
C VAL A 82 6.95 19.69 -6.61
N ASN A 83 7.91 18.77 -6.55
CA ASN A 83 8.35 18.04 -7.75
C ASN A 83 7.24 17.13 -8.27
N THR A 84 6.53 16.45 -7.38
CA THR A 84 5.38 15.63 -7.70
C THR A 84 4.24 16.49 -8.26
N ILE A 85 3.91 17.61 -7.60
CA ILE A 85 2.89 18.55 -8.08
C ILE A 85 3.19 19.01 -9.51
N ASN A 86 4.42 19.43 -9.80
CA ASN A 86 4.81 19.90 -11.13
C ASN A 86 4.62 18.82 -12.21
N LYS A 87 4.94 17.56 -11.90
CA LYS A 87 4.71 16.43 -12.83
C LYS A 87 3.21 16.18 -13.06
N LEU A 88 2.40 16.26 -12.01
CA LEU A 88 0.94 16.11 -12.11
C LEU A 88 0.31 17.26 -12.92
N GLU A 89 0.77 18.50 -12.71
CA GLU A 89 0.34 19.67 -13.48
C GLU A 89 0.77 19.58 -14.95
N ALA A 90 1.91 18.96 -15.24
CA ALA A 90 2.36 18.65 -16.60
C ALA A 90 1.57 17.49 -17.27
N GLY A 91 0.59 16.89 -16.58
CA GLY A 91 -0.28 15.86 -17.13
C GLY A 91 0.17 14.42 -16.88
N ALA A 92 1.11 14.19 -15.96
CA ALA A 92 1.46 12.83 -15.55
C ALA A 92 0.24 12.11 -14.97
N LYS A 93 -0.02 10.89 -15.45
CA LYS A 93 -1.04 10.01 -14.88
C LYS A 93 -0.51 9.37 -13.61
N PHE A 94 -1.38 9.18 -12.62
CA PHE A 94 -1.02 8.53 -11.37
C PHE A 94 -2.24 7.83 -10.75
N GLY A 95 -1.97 6.91 -9.83
CA GLY A 95 -2.93 6.32 -8.92
C GLY A 95 -2.42 6.39 -7.48
N ILE A 96 -3.29 6.02 -6.54
CA ILE A 96 -2.93 5.77 -5.15
C ILE A 96 -3.03 4.26 -4.91
N SER A 97 -1.99 3.69 -4.30
CA SER A 97 -1.92 2.27 -3.94
C SER A 97 -1.79 2.16 -2.42
N PRO A 98 -2.70 1.46 -1.73
CA PRO A 98 -2.57 1.24 -0.30
C PRO A 98 -1.47 0.20 -0.04
N GLU A 99 -0.71 0.40 1.02
CA GLU A 99 0.10 -0.66 1.62
C GLU A 99 -0.73 -1.36 2.69
N LEU A 100 -0.71 -2.70 2.68
CA LEU A 100 -1.58 -3.54 3.47
C LEU A 100 -0.77 -4.53 4.30
N GLU A 101 -1.30 -4.87 5.48
CA GLU A 101 -0.90 -6.03 6.27
C GLU A 101 -2.11 -6.96 6.38
N GLY A 102 -1.89 -8.28 6.32
CA GLY A 102 -2.97 -9.25 6.46
C GLY A 102 -2.49 -10.68 6.28
N ARG A 103 -3.42 -11.63 6.34
CA ARG A 103 -3.18 -13.06 6.12
C ARG A 103 -3.88 -13.51 4.84
N GLU A 104 -3.13 -14.14 3.94
CA GLU A 104 -3.72 -14.86 2.81
C GLU A 104 -4.12 -16.27 3.24
N GLU A 105 -5.34 -16.67 2.92
CA GLU A 105 -5.85 -18.02 3.19
C GLU A 105 -6.68 -18.50 1.99
N ASN A 106 -6.25 -19.55 1.30
CA ASN A 106 -6.93 -20.12 0.13
C ASN A 106 -7.21 -19.11 -1.00
N GLY A 107 -6.29 -18.16 -1.23
CA GLY A 107 -6.45 -17.10 -2.24
C GLY A 107 -7.41 -15.98 -1.84
N GLU A 108 -7.84 -15.91 -0.58
CA GLU A 108 -8.63 -14.84 0.00
C GLU A 108 -7.79 -14.05 1.00
N MET A 109 -7.91 -12.72 1.00
CA MET A 109 -7.32 -11.88 2.04
C MET A 109 -8.17 -11.94 3.31
N LYS A 110 -7.53 -12.06 4.48
CA LYS A 110 -8.14 -12.11 5.81
C LYS A 110 -7.37 -11.22 6.78
N GLU A 111 -8.05 -10.78 7.84
CA GLU A 111 -7.42 -10.04 8.96
C GLU A 111 -6.58 -8.82 8.49
N MET A 112 -7.11 -8.11 7.48
CA MET A 112 -6.38 -7.05 6.77
C MET A 112 -6.39 -5.73 7.56
N LYS A 113 -5.32 -4.93 7.41
CA LYS A 113 -5.20 -3.55 7.89
C LYS A 113 -4.45 -2.68 6.88
N PHE A 114 -4.73 -1.38 6.89
CA PHE A 114 -4.00 -0.40 6.08
C PHE A 114 -2.79 0.13 6.86
N LEU A 115 -1.64 0.22 6.17
CA LEU A 115 -0.39 0.68 6.77
C LEU A 115 -0.02 2.11 6.38
N ASN A 116 -0.17 2.46 5.10
CA ASN A 116 0.03 3.79 4.50
C ASN A 116 -0.42 3.73 3.01
N PHE A 117 -0.09 4.77 2.24
CA PHE A 117 -0.37 4.84 0.80
C PHE A 117 0.87 5.25 0.01
N SER A 118 0.89 4.88 -1.28
CA SER A 118 1.90 5.31 -2.25
C SER A 118 1.26 5.93 -3.48
N VAL A 119 1.91 6.96 -4.05
CA VAL A 119 1.63 7.39 -5.44
C VAL A 119 2.35 6.44 -6.39
N VAL A 120 1.62 5.94 -7.38
CA VAL A 120 2.16 5.07 -8.45
C VAL A 120 1.84 5.67 -9.82
N PHE A 121 2.82 5.66 -10.73
CA PHE A 121 2.68 6.26 -12.08
C PHE A 121 2.25 5.24 -13.15
N GLU A 122 2.53 3.95 -12.91
CA GLU A 122 1.89 2.85 -13.63
C GLU A 122 0.76 2.32 -12.76
N PRO A 123 -0.50 2.42 -13.20
CA PRO A 123 -1.61 2.11 -12.34
C PRO A 123 -1.55 0.65 -11.91
N ALA A 124 -1.58 0.49 -10.60
CA ALA A 124 -2.07 -0.66 -9.90
C ALA A 124 -3.32 -1.28 -10.57
N VAL A 125 -3.54 -2.58 -10.34
CA VAL A 125 -4.63 -3.34 -10.97
C VAL A 125 -5.93 -2.54 -10.85
N LYS A 126 -6.50 -2.13 -12.00
CA LYS A 126 -7.58 -1.12 -12.08
C LYS A 126 -8.79 -1.38 -11.18
N THR A 127 -8.99 -2.64 -10.80
CA THR A 127 -10.09 -3.07 -9.95
C THR A 127 -9.79 -2.97 -8.46
N THR A 128 -8.53 -3.11 -8.03
CA THR A 128 -8.18 -3.13 -6.59
C THR A 128 -7.29 -1.96 -6.17
N TYR A 129 -6.67 -1.29 -7.13
CA TYR A 129 -5.66 -0.25 -6.90
C TYR A 129 -4.43 -0.75 -6.13
N LEU A 130 -4.18 -2.07 -6.14
CA LEU A 130 -2.92 -2.67 -5.67
C LEU A 130 -1.88 -2.82 -6.78
N ASN A 131 -0.63 -2.47 -6.47
CA ASN A 131 0.45 -2.54 -7.45
C ASN A 131 0.70 -3.97 -7.95
N LYS A 132 1.10 -4.09 -9.23
CA LYS A 132 1.42 -5.36 -9.88
C LYS A 132 2.91 -5.65 -9.68
N ASP A 133 3.26 -6.60 -8.82
CA ASP A 133 4.64 -7.07 -8.73
C ASP A 133 5.01 -7.79 -10.04
N SER A 134 6.01 -7.26 -10.77
CA SER A 134 6.62 -7.90 -11.94
C SER A 134 7.73 -8.89 -11.57
N GLY A 135 7.94 -9.15 -10.28
CA GLY A 135 8.83 -10.20 -9.79
C GLY A 135 8.90 -10.21 -8.27
N GLY A 136 8.48 -11.32 -7.66
CA GLY A 136 8.83 -11.69 -6.28
C GLY A 136 8.32 -10.75 -5.19
N ILE A 137 7.13 -11.08 -4.70
CA ILE A 137 6.52 -10.72 -3.41
C ILE A 137 7.52 -10.10 -2.40
N ARG A 138 7.31 -8.83 -2.04
CA ARG A 138 7.72 -8.29 -0.72
C ARG A 138 6.51 -8.16 0.20
N THR A 139 6.05 -9.29 0.73
CA THR A 139 5.21 -9.32 1.93
C THR A 139 6.17 -9.49 3.12
N ASN A 140 6.31 -8.45 3.95
CA ASN A 140 7.04 -8.59 5.20
C ASN A 140 6.18 -9.41 6.18
N TYR A 141 6.47 -10.70 6.30
CA TYR A 141 5.89 -11.56 7.34
C TYR A 141 6.54 -11.22 8.69
N VAL A 142 5.84 -10.49 9.56
CA VAL A 142 6.26 -10.34 10.95
C VAL A 142 5.83 -11.58 11.73
N ASN A 143 6.65 -12.64 11.70
CA ASN A 143 6.57 -13.73 12.67
C ASN A 143 7.15 -13.25 14.01
N GLN A 144 6.39 -12.50 14.81
CA GLN A 144 6.78 -12.25 16.19
C GLN A 144 6.33 -13.44 17.06
N LYS A 145 7.14 -14.50 17.09
CA LYS A 145 7.12 -15.50 18.16
C LYS A 145 8.50 -15.61 18.79
N PHE A 146 8.76 -14.76 19.78
CA PHE A 146 9.77 -15.04 20.80
C PHE A 146 9.13 -15.99 21.84
N PHE A 147 9.56 -17.27 21.81
CA PHE A 147 9.88 -18.17 22.94
C PHE A 147 8.91 -18.18 24.17
N LEU A 148 8.22 -19.26 24.56
CA LEU A 148 8.70 -20.62 24.89
C LEU A 148 7.56 -21.65 25.05
N SER A 149 7.88 -22.88 24.61
CA SER A 149 7.56 -24.20 25.20
C SER A 149 6.78 -25.21 24.32
N ALA A 150 7.54 -26.25 23.97
CA ALA A 150 7.18 -27.66 23.74
C ALA A 150 6.41 -28.10 22.47
N LYS A 151 7.22 -28.66 21.55
CA LYS A 151 6.98 -29.88 20.75
C LYS A 151 5.88 -29.87 19.68
N SER A 152 6.27 -29.52 18.46
CA SER A 152 6.35 -30.50 17.35
C SER A 152 7.00 -29.85 16.13
N GLU A 153 8.16 -30.36 15.74
CA GLU A 153 8.93 -29.93 14.57
C GLU A 153 8.23 -30.38 13.27
N LYS A 154 7.99 -29.44 12.37
CA LYS A 154 8.17 -29.67 10.93
C LYS A 154 8.90 -28.48 10.35
N GLU A 155 10.04 -28.78 9.73
CA GLU A 155 10.97 -27.84 9.11
C GLU A 155 10.25 -26.88 8.16
N ILE A 156 10.41 -25.59 8.39
CA ILE A 156 10.08 -24.55 7.42
C ILE A 156 11.42 -24.13 6.84
N LEU A 157 11.53 -24.22 5.51
CA LEU A 157 12.72 -23.79 4.78
C LEU A 157 12.93 -22.29 5.02
N ILE A 158 14.05 -21.94 5.64
CA ILE A 158 14.50 -20.57 5.89
C ILE A 158 15.57 -20.23 4.85
N GLU A 159 15.42 -19.04 4.27
CA GLU A 159 16.31 -18.32 3.34
C GLU A 159 16.47 -18.82 1.90
N GLN A 160 16.19 -17.90 0.97
CA GLN A 160 17.19 -17.56 -0.03
C GLN A 160 17.31 -16.04 -0.13
N VAL A 161 18.38 -15.51 0.47
CA VAL A 161 19.02 -14.28 0.01
C VAL A 161 20.00 -14.70 -1.09
N VAL A 162 19.87 -14.14 -2.31
CA VAL A 162 21.04 -14.02 -3.20
C VAL A 162 21.02 -12.66 -3.91
N ASP A 163 21.85 -11.78 -3.35
CA ASP A 163 22.73 -10.69 -3.86
C ASP A 163 22.62 -10.13 -5.32
N PRO A 164 23.10 -8.89 -5.59
CA PRO A 164 22.42 -7.88 -6.39
C PRO A 164 23.23 -7.55 -7.68
N ALA A 165 23.99 -8.51 -8.23
CA ALA A 165 24.99 -8.24 -9.29
C ALA A 165 25.08 -9.26 -10.45
N MET A 166 24.22 -10.28 -10.54
CA MET A 166 24.27 -11.32 -11.58
C MET A 166 22.82 -11.69 -11.95
N ALA A 167 22.31 -11.53 -13.17
CA ALA A 167 22.80 -12.18 -14.37
C ALA A 167 22.62 -11.30 -15.62
N ARG A 168 23.75 -10.93 -16.21
CA ARG A 168 23.89 -10.57 -17.63
C ARG A 168 23.68 -11.82 -18.50
N PHE A 169 23.32 -11.60 -19.77
CA PHE A 169 23.19 -12.58 -20.88
C PHE A 169 22.00 -13.54 -20.71
N CYS A 170 21.10 -13.74 -21.67
CA CYS A 170 21.08 -13.56 -23.13
C CYS A 170 19.71 -13.00 -23.59
#